data_AF-A0A953Z0P7-F1
#
_entry.id   AF-A0A953Z0P7-F1
#
_cell.length_a   1.000
_cell.length_b   1.000
_cell.length_c   1.000
_cell.angle_alpha   90.00
_cell.angle_beta   90.00
_cell.angle_gamma   90.00
#
_symmetry.space_group_name_H-M   'P 1'
#
loop_
_entity.id
_entity.type
_entity.pdbx_description
1 polymer ?
#
loop_
_entity_poly.entity_id
_entity_poly.type
_entity_poly.pdbx_seq_one_letter_code
_entity_poly.pdbx_strand_id
1 'polypeptide(L)'
;MFASAVGAQTYSSAPHLSSCCDIGIKNVTLGSINNTTGAGTTPQYNFYASQTTTLNVGATYQISISRGTYTTMAHVAYMDWNKDGDFTDAGETLYTYAQNPGATASYSFTVPASALGGTTRLRVRSHYYPFAPAMSPTAQLRYGDTEDYDVTVVAADPELSAS
;
A
#
# COMPACT_ATOMS: atom_id res chain seq x y z
N MET A 1 -5.10 16.62 -32.75
CA MET A 1 -4.28 15.70 -31.93
C MET A 1 -4.33 16.25 -30.51
N PHE A 2 -5.32 15.83 -29.71
CA PHE A 2 -5.43 16.31 -28.33
C PHE A 2 -4.54 15.40 -27.48
N ALA A 3 -3.42 15.94 -27.00
CA ALA A 3 -2.71 15.35 -25.88
C ALA A 3 -3.68 15.36 -24.70
N SER A 4 -4.19 14.20 -24.31
CA SER A 4 -4.90 14.05 -23.05
C SER A 4 -3.87 14.29 -21.97
N ALA A 5 -3.97 15.42 -21.29
CA ALA A 5 -3.22 15.64 -20.07
C ALA A 5 -3.66 14.56 -19.09
N VAL A 6 -2.79 13.59 -18.82
CA VAL A 6 -2.99 12.61 -17.76
C VAL A 6 -3.15 13.41 -16.47
N GLY A 7 -4.38 13.57 -16.00
CA GLY A 7 -4.65 14.06 -14.67
C GLY A 7 -3.99 13.11 -13.69
N ALA A 8 -3.24 13.64 -12.72
CA ALA A 8 -2.70 12.81 -11.64
C ALA A 8 -3.87 12.09 -10.96
N GLN A 9 -3.81 10.76 -10.93
CA GLN A 9 -4.84 9.94 -10.32
C GLN A 9 -4.94 10.29 -8.82
N THR A 10 -6.13 10.67 -8.37
CA THR A 10 -6.35 11.11 -6.99
C THR A 10 -6.86 9.97 -6.14
N TYR A 11 -6.22 9.74 -4.99
CA TYR A 11 -6.64 8.73 -4.02
C TYR A 11 -7.17 9.43 -2.78
N SER A 12 -8.31 8.98 -2.25
CA SER A 12 -8.85 9.56 -1.02
C SER A 12 -7.94 9.26 0.17
N SER A 13 -7.62 10.27 0.96
CA SER A 13 -6.95 10.10 2.25
C SER A 13 -8.00 10.10 3.37
N ALA A 14 -8.05 9.02 4.15
CA ALA A 14 -8.88 8.99 5.36
C ALA A 14 -8.31 9.93 6.43
N PRO A 15 -9.14 10.56 7.28
CA PRO A 15 -8.66 11.35 8.40
C PRO A 15 -8.00 10.46 9.47
N HIS A 16 -6.95 10.99 10.10
CA HIS A 16 -6.27 10.39 11.25
C HIS A 16 -6.49 11.28 12.46
N LEU A 17 -7.06 10.74 13.53
CA LEU A 17 -7.40 11.54 14.72
C LEU A 17 -6.21 11.73 15.66
N SER A 18 -5.32 10.74 15.72
CA SER A 18 -4.18 10.74 16.64
C SER A 18 -3.17 9.66 16.24
N SER A 19 -2.01 9.69 16.88
CA SER A 19 -1.12 8.55 17.01
C SER A 19 -0.39 8.68 18.35
N CYS A 20 0.13 7.57 18.86
CA CYS A 20 0.97 7.57 20.05
C CYS A 20 1.74 6.26 20.13
N CYS A 21 2.58 6.14 21.16
CA CYS A 21 2.86 4.84 21.76
C CYS A 21 3.51 3.82 20.80
N ASP A 22 4.25 4.27 19.79
CA ASP A 22 4.79 3.44 18.71
C ASP A 22 3.71 2.65 17.93
N ILE A 23 2.54 3.28 17.73
CA ILE A 23 1.48 2.81 16.82
C ILE A 23 1.75 3.43 15.44
N GLY A 24 2.07 2.61 14.45
CA GLY A 24 2.34 3.07 13.08
C GLY A 24 3.18 2.08 12.28
N ILE A 25 3.59 2.52 11.10
CA ILE A 25 4.49 1.78 10.21
C ILE A 25 5.93 2.19 10.57
N LYS A 26 6.86 1.23 10.52
CA LYS A 26 8.30 1.47 10.74
C LYS A 26 9.12 1.28 9.48
N ASN A 27 8.73 0.33 8.64
CA ASN A 27 9.39 0.14 7.36
C ASN A 27 8.45 -0.53 6.37
N VAL A 28 8.52 -0.10 5.11
CA VAL A 28 7.91 -0.78 3.97
C VAL A 28 9.01 -1.12 2.97
N THR A 29 9.10 -2.39 2.60
CA THR A 29 9.96 -2.84 1.49
C THR A 29 9.16 -3.59 0.44
N LEU A 30 9.33 -3.19 -0.82
CA LEU A 30 8.79 -3.86 -2.00
C LEU A 30 9.65 -3.51 -3.22
N GLY A 31 10.37 -4.49 -3.78
CA GLY A 31 11.29 -4.23 -4.88
C GLY A 31 12.33 -3.17 -4.49
N SER A 32 12.30 -2.02 -5.16
CA SER A 32 13.17 -0.87 -4.91
C SER A 32 12.69 0.05 -3.78
N ILE A 33 11.42 -0.07 -3.36
CA ILE A 33 10.93 0.63 -2.17
C ILE A 33 11.62 0.02 -0.96
N ASN A 34 12.29 0.87 -0.18
CA ASN A 34 12.76 0.57 1.17
C ASN A 34 12.64 1.86 1.98
N ASN A 35 11.47 2.10 2.54
CA ASN A 35 11.16 3.33 3.26
C ASN A 35 11.11 3.04 4.75
N THR A 36 12.05 3.60 5.51
CA THR A 36 12.02 3.51 6.98
C THR A 36 11.38 4.77 7.53
N THR A 37 10.29 4.58 8.25
CA THR A 37 9.50 5.64 8.85
C THR A 37 9.46 5.48 10.38
N GLY A 38 9.09 6.55 11.08
CA GLY A 38 8.94 6.53 12.54
C GLY A 38 7.49 6.29 12.92
N ALA A 39 7.22 5.20 13.64
CA ALA A 39 5.88 4.92 14.17
C ALA A 39 5.54 5.85 15.36
N GLY A 40 4.26 6.22 15.49
CA GLY A 40 3.73 6.95 16.64
C GLY A 40 3.89 8.48 16.61
N THR A 41 3.95 9.12 15.45
CA THR A 41 3.97 10.61 15.34
C THR A 41 2.63 11.15 14.81
N THR A 42 2.21 12.36 15.18
CA THR A 42 0.87 12.97 14.90
C THR A 42 0.46 12.92 13.40
N PRO A 43 -0.83 13.06 13.04
CA PRO A 43 -1.50 12.29 11.97
C PRO A 43 -0.69 12.14 10.67
N GLN A 44 -0.50 10.90 10.22
CA GLN A 44 0.54 10.52 9.26
C GLN A 44 0.00 9.97 7.93
N TYR A 45 -1.02 10.58 7.31
CA TYR A 45 -1.14 10.33 5.86
C TYR A 45 0.10 10.90 5.18
N ASN A 46 0.94 10.04 4.62
CA ASN A 46 2.14 10.44 3.90
C ASN A 46 2.17 9.79 2.53
N PHE A 47 2.30 10.62 1.50
CA PHE A 47 2.62 10.16 0.16
C PHE A 47 4.12 10.34 -0.11
N TYR A 48 4.84 9.23 -0.30
CA TYR A 48 6.27 9.21 -0.56
C TYR A 48 6.56 9.13 -2.06
N ALA A 49 6.39 10.25 -2.78
CA ALA A 49 6.54 10.32 -4.24
C ALA A 49 7.92 9.88 -4.78
N SER A 50 8.97 9.95 -3.96
CA SER A 50 10.33 9.53 -4.34
C SER A 50 10.60 8.04 -4.10
N GLN A 51 9.73 7.35 -3.36
CA GLN A 51 9.85 5.93 -3.05
C GLN A 51 8.99 5.15 -4.05
N THR A 52 9.64 4.58 -5.05
CA THR A 52 8.94 3.89 -6.16
C THR A 52 9.55 2.53 -6.48
N THR A 53 8.76 1.70 -7.15
CA THR A 53 9.26 0.44 -7.70
C THR A 53 8.53 0.08 -8.99
N THR A 54 9.03 -0.93 -9.70
CA THR A 54 8.46 -1.44 -10.94
C THR A 54 8.12 -2.91 -10.78
N LEU A 55 6.87 -3.26 -11.08
CA LEU A 55 6.37 -4.62 -11.01
C LEU A 55 5.94 -5.11 -12.39
N ASN A 56 6.23 -6.35 -12.73
CA ASN A 56 5.83 -6.96 -14.00
C ASN A 56 4.57 -7.81 -13.81
N VAL A 57 3.61 -7.69 -14.71
CA VAL A 57 2.41 -8.54 -14.74
C VAL A 57 2.81 -10.02 -14.76
N GLY A 58 2.13 -10.84 -13.93
CA GLY A 58 2.39 -12.27 -13.82
C GLY A 58 3.62 -12.64 -12.99
N ALA A 59 4.49 -11.70 -12.63
CA ALA A 59 5.62 -11.96 -11.73
C ALA A 59 5.19 -11.95 -10.25
N THR A 60 5.88 -12.74 -9.44
CA THR A 60 5.69 -12.80 -7.99
C THR A 60 6.69 -11.90 -7.28
N TYR A 61 6.18 -11.11 -6.33
CA TYR A 61 6.96 -10.23 -5.48
C TYR A 61 6.65 -10.50 -4.00
N GLN A 62 7.52 -10.01 -3.12
CA GLN A 62 7.28 -10.01 -1.69
C GLN A 62 7.26 -8.57 -1.17
N ILE A 63 6.20 -8.22 -0.46
CA ILE A 63 6.15 -7.01 0.35
C ILE A 63 6.50 -7.38 1.79
N SER A 64 7.32 -6.57 2.44
CA SER A 64 7.56 -6.69 3.90
C SER A 64 7.23 -5.38 4.60
N ILE A 65 6.55 -5.47 5.73
CA ILE A 65 6.09 -4.35 6.53
C ILE A 65 6.55 -4.56 7.96
N SER A 66 7.36 -3.64 8.46
CA SER A 66 7.72 -3.56 9.88
C SER A 66 6.80 -2.58 10.58
N ARG A 67 6.37 -2.95 11.78
CA ARG A 67 5.46 -2.16 12.60
C ARG A 67 6.10 -1.71 13.91
N GLY A 68 5.52 -0.69 14.52
CA GLY A 68 5.89 -0.31 15.88
C GLY A 68 5.56 -1.38 16.94
N THR A 69 6.05 -1.16 18.16
CA THR A 69 6.08 -2.11 19.27
C THR A 69 4.79 -2.11 20.10
N TYR A 70 3.81 -1.26 19.79
CA TYR A 70 2.53 -1.31 20.49
C TYR A 70 1.89 -2.70 20.32
N THR A 71 1.31 -3.23 21.40
CA THR A 71 0.89 -4.64 21.48
C THR A 71 -0.24 -4.94 20.50
N THR A 72 -1.27 -4.10 20.50
CA THR A 72 -2.50 -4.34 19.75
C THR A 72 -2.58 -3.41 18.55
N MET A 73 -2.10 -3.90 17.40
CA MET A 73 -2.11 -3.16 16.13
C MET A 73 -2.24 -4.14 14.97
N ALA A 74 -2.79 -3.66 13.85
CA ALA A 74 -2.87 -4.38 12.59
C ALA A 74 -2.28 -3.54 11.48
N HIS A 75 -1.86 -4.20 10.40
CA HIS A 75 -1.49 -3.56 9.15
C HIS A 75 -2.09 -4.29 7.95
N VAL A 76 -2.28 -3.55 6.88
CA VAL A 76 -2.83 -4.00 5.60
C VAL A 76 -2.11 -3.28 4.47
N ALA A 77 -1.91 -3.97 3.38
CA ALA A 77 -1.42 -3.39 2.14
C ALA A 77 -2.46 -3.55 1.04
N TYR A 78 -2.62 -2.50 0.25
CA TYR A 78 -3.50 -2.42 -0.90
C TYR A 78 -2.73 -2.01 -2.14
N MET A 79 -3.16 -2.50 -3.29
CA MET A 79 -2.67 -2.06 -4.60
C MET A 79 -3.87 -1.80 -5.52
N ASP A 80 -3.91 -0.60 -6.11
CA ASP A 80 -4.87 -0.27 -7.16
C ASP A 80 -4.40 -0.91 -8.48
N TRP A 81 -4.96 -2.06 -8.85
CA TRP A 81 -4.53 -2.80 -10.05
C TRP A 81 -5.24 -2.31 -11.32
N ASN A 82 -6.45 -1.77 -11.17
CA ASN A 82 -7.31 -1.38 -12.29
C ASN A 82 -7.18 0.13 -12.63
N LYS A 83 -6.43 0.88 -11.82
CA LYS A 83 -6.15 2.31 -11.94
C LYS A 83 -7.41 3.18 -11.92
N ASP A 84 -8.36 2.87 -11.03
CA ASP A 84 -9.59 3.65 -10.89
C ASP A 84 -9.59 4.66 -9.72
N GLY A 85 -8.57 4.60 -8.86
CA GLY A 85 -8.33 5.58 -7.80
C GLY A 85 -8.87 5.15 -6.44
N ASP A 86 -9.33 3.91 -6.32
CA ASP A 86 -9.63 3.30 -5.04
C ASP A 86 -8.89 1.98 -4.80
N PHE A 87 -9.33 1.21 -3.81
CA PHE A 87 -8.69 -0.04 -3.36
C PHE A 87 -9.75 -1.07 -2.94
N THR A 88 -10.98 -0.89 -3.42
CA THR A 88 -12.17 -1.60 -2.93
C THR A 88 -12.49 -2.82 -3.79
N ASP A 89 -11.75 -3.04 -4.86
CA ASP A 89 -11.99 -4.15 -5.76
C ASP A 89 -11.42 -5.48 -5.28
N ALA A 90 -11.97 -6.55 -5.85
CA ALA A 90 -11.50 -7.89 -5.62
C ALA A 90 -10.03 -8.04 -6.09
N GLY A 91 -9.16 -8.47 -5.17
CA GLY A 91 -7.74 -8.71 -5.47
C GLY A 91 -6.82 -7.52 -5.18
N GLU A 92 -7.35 -6.38 -4.72
CA GLU A 92 -6.54 -5.20 -4.40
C GLU A 92 -5.99 -5.21 -2.98
N THR A 93 -6.58 -6.02 -2.09
CA THR A 93 -6.00 -6.28 -0.77
C THR A 93 -4.88 -7.32 -0.89
N LEU A 94 -3.63 -6.90 -0.70
CA LEU A 94 -2.48 -7.80 -0.77
C LEU A 94 -2.37 -8.67 0.48
N TYR A 95 -2.39 -8.06 1.66
CA TYR A 95 -2.13 -8.76 2.91
C TYR A 95 -2.99 -8.25 4.04
N THR A 96 -3.43 -9.15 4.91
CA THR A 96 -4.07 -8.79 6.17
C THR A 96 -3.41 -9.51 7.37
N TYR A 97 -3.11 -8.71 8.39
CA TYR A 97 -3.05 -9.08 9.81
C TYR A 97 -1.93 -10.01 10.34
N ALA A 98 -1.01 -9.43 11.13
CA ALA A 98 -0.23 -10.14 12.15
C ALA A 98 -0.15 -9.32 13.45
N GLN A 99 -0.62 -9.89 14.56
CA GLN A 99 -0.43 -9.38 15.93
C GLN A 99 0.92 -9.80 16.50
N ASN A 100 2.00 -9.36 15.87
CA ASN A 100 3.34 -9.60 16.41
C ASN A 100 4.04 -8.26 16.62
N PRO A 101 4.05 -7.73 17.87
CA PRO A 101 4.60 -6.42 18.18
C PRO A 101 6.06 -6.29 17.77
N GLY A 102 6.42 -5.20 17.09
CA GLY A 102 7.79 -4.97 16.61
C GLY A 102 8.28 -5.93 15.52
N ALA A 103 7.45 -6.87 15.05
CA ALA A 103 7.84 -7.81 14.02
C ALA A 103 7.71 -7.20 12.62
N THR A 104 8.48 -7.76 11.69
CA THR A 104 8.28 -7.60 10.26
C THR A 104 7.40 -8.74 9.76
N ALA A 105 6.31 -8.40 9.07
CA ALA A 105 5.51 -9.36 8.34
C ALA A 105 5.87 -9.30 6.86
N SER A 106 6.02 -10.46 6.23
CA SER A 106 6.32 -10.57 4.80
C SER A 106 5.21 -11.35 4.11
N TYR A 107 4.79 -10.88 2.94
CA TYR A 107 3.74 -11.50 2.15
C TYR A 107 4.13 -11.55 0.68
N SER A 108 3.97 -12.72 0.08
CA SER A 108 4.21 -12.94 -1.35
C SER A 108 2.90 -12.81 -2.13
N PHE A 109 2.94 -12.07 -3.24
CA PHE A 109 1.80 -11.90 -4.13
C PHE A 109 2.27 -11.95 -5.59
N THR A 110 1.37 -12.33 -6.48
CA THR A 110 1.59 -12.29 -7.93
C THR A 110 0.82 -11.11 -8.50
N VAL A 111 1.46 -10.31 -9.36
CA VAL A 111 0.78 -9.21 -10.06
C VAL A 111 -0.32 -9.81 -10.96
N PRO A 112 -1.59 -9.43 -10.80
CA PRO A 112 -2.70 -10.00 -11.57
C PRO A 112 -2.50 -9.82 -13.08
N ALA A 113 -2.91 -10.81 -13.87
CA ALA A 113 -2.89 -10.73 -15.34
C ALA A 113 -3.75 -9.57 -15.89
N SER A 114 -4.75 -9.14 -15.12
CA SER A 114 -5.64 -8.02 -15.44
C SER A 114 -5.10 -6.64 -15.04
N ALA A 115 -3.93 -6.56 -14.39
CA ALA A 115 -3.39 -5.28 -13.93
C ALA A 115 -3.04 -4.38 -15.12
N LEU A 116 -3.47 -3.12 -15.06
CA LEU A 116 -3.23 -2.15 -16.11
C LEU A 116 -1.81 -1.58 -16.02
N GLY A 117 -1.17 -1.40 -17.18
CA GLY A 117 0.17 -0.82 -17.25
C GLY A 117 0.23 0.66 -16.83
N GLY A 118 1.43 1.10 -16.44
CA GLY A 118 1.75 2.46 -16.02
C GLY A 118 1.79 2.65 -14.50
N THR A 119 1.90 3.90 -14.05
CA THR A 119 1.98 4.22 -12.61
C THR A 119 0.62 4.11 -11.94
N THR A 120 0.58 3.40 -10.81
CA THR A 120 -0.55 3.23 -9.88
C THR A 120 -0.05 3.37 -8.43
N ARG A 121 -0.91 3.09 -7.45
CA ARG A 121 -0.67 3.32 -6.02
C ARG A 121 -0.59 2.02 -5.21
N LEU A 122 0.48 1.91 -4.42
CA LEU A 122 0.53 1.05 -3.24
C LEU A 122 0.10 1.88 -2.02
N ARG A 123 -0.81 1.36 -1.21
CA ARG A 123 -1.19 1.93 0.09
C ARG A 123 -0.92 0.94 1.21
N VAL A 124 -0.17 1.36 2.22
CA VAL A 124 0.06 0.59 3.44
C VAL A 124 -0.60 1.32 4.60
N ARG A 125 -1.36 0.61 5.42
CA ARG A 125 -2.05 1.19 6.57
C ARG A 125 -1.74 0.42 7.83
N SER A 126 -1.69 1.12 8.95
CA SER A 126 -1.55 0.57 10.29
C SER A 126 -2.60 1.17 11.22
N HIS A 127 -3.23 0.37 12.07
CA HIS A 127 -4.28 0.84 12.99
C HIS A 127 -4.32 0.08 14.32
N TYR A 128 -4.62 0.82 15.38
CA TYR A 128 -4.97 0.28 16.72
C TYR A 128 -6.30 -0.48 16.71
N TYR A 129 -6.62 -1.26 17.74
CA TYR A 129 -7.92 -1.93 17.83
C TYR A 129 -9.09 -0.93 18.07
N PRO A 130 -10.30 -1.13 17.52
CA PRO A 130 -10.76 -2.26 16.70
C PRO A 130 -10.29 -2.15 15.25
N PHE A 131 -9.96 -3.30 14.66
CA PHE A 131 -9.40 -3.36 13.31
C PHE A 131 -10.46 -3.20 12.21
N ALA A 132 -11.66 -3.75 12.41
CA ALA A 132 -12.79 -3.51 11.50
C ALA A 132 -13.73 -2.46 12.11
N PRO A 133 -14.28 -1.51 11.31
CA PRO A 133 -14.08 -1.32 9.86
C PRO A 133 -12.83 -0.49 9.51
N ALA A 134 -12.03 -0.10 10.50
CA ALA A 134 -10.95 0.89 10.36
C ALA A 134 -9.84 0.51 9.35
N MET A 135 -9.63 -0.78 9.09
CA MET A 135 -8.67 -1.22 8.08
C MET A 135 -9.14 -0.95 6.64
N SER A 136 -10.44 -0.76 6.37
CA SER A 136 -10.96 -0.38 5.04
C SER A 136 -10.18 0.79 4.45
N PRO A 137 -9.78 0.79 3.17
CA PRO A 137 -8.79 1.70 2.59
C PRO A 137 -8.99 3.21 2.86
N THR A 138 -10.23 3.61 3.14
CA THR A 138 -10.68 5.00 3.33
C THR A 138 -11.28 5.27 4.71
N ALA A 139 -11.35 4.27 5.59
CA ALA A 139 -11.94 4.43 6.92
C ALA A 139 -11.06 5.31 7.82
N GLN A 140 -11.68 6.18 8.62
CA GLN A 140 -10.98 7.01 9.60
C GLN A 140 -10.15 6.14 10.56
N LEU A 141 -8.90 6.56 10.79
CA LEU A 141 -8.03 5.93 11.77
C LEU A 141 -8.03 6.74 13.07
N ARG A 142 -8.38 6.11 14.19
CA ARG A 142 -8.30 6.79 15.49
C ARG A 142 -6.86 6.90 15.97
N TYR A 143 -6.12 5.79 15.88
CA TYR A 143 -4.67 5.73 16.08
C TYR A 143 -4.06 4.87 14.98
N GLY A 144 -3.21 5.46 14.15
CA GLY A 144 -2.69 4.73 13.00
C GLY A 144 -1.93 5.62 12.02
N ASP A 145 -1.55 4.99 10.93
CA ASP A 145 -0.66 5.54 9.90
C ASP A 145 -1.11 5.05 8.53
N THR A 146 -0.97 5.89 7.50
CA THR A 146 -1.22 5.54 6.10
C THR A 146 -0.07 6.04 5.24
N GLU A 147 0.62 5.13 4.59
CA GLU A 147 1.72 5.46 3.67
C GLU A 147 1.36 5.05 2.24
N ASP A 148 1.50 5.99 1.33
CA ASP A 148 1.21 5.83 -0.09
C ASP A 148 2.51 5.92 -0.90
N TYR A 149 2.65 5.04 -1.90
CA TYR A 149 3.84 4.91 -2.76
C TYR A 149 3.42 4.79 -4.24
N ASP A 150 4.20 5.36 -5.15
CA ASP A 150 3.98 5.15 -6.59
C ASP A 150 4.59 3.80 -7.00
N VAL A 151 3.84 3.02 -7.78
CA VAL A 151 4.30 1.74 -8.35
C VAL A 151 4.04 1.75 -9.85
N THR A 152 5.06 1.47 -10.65
CA THR A 152 4.90 1.32 -12.10
C THR A 152 4.65 -0.15 -12.43
N VAL A 153 3.49 -0.45 -13.01
CA VAL A 153 3.16 -1.77 -13.55
C VAL A 153 3.59 -1.85 -15.01
N VAL A 154 4.41 -2.84 -15.34
CA VAL A 154 4.75 -3.20 -16.71
C VAL A 154 3.78 -4.28 -17.14
N ALA A 155 2.88 -3.94 -18.05
CA ALA A 155 1.95 -4.89 -18.64
C ALA A 155 2.71 -6.00 -19.38
N ALA A 156 2.15 -7.20 -19.42
CA ALA A 156 2.69 -8.26 -20.26
C ALA A 156 2.66 -7.79 -21.72
N ASP A 157 3.76 -7.97 -22.44
CA ASP A 157 3.81 -7.68 -23.88
C ASP A 157 2.82 -8.61 -24.60
N PRO A 158 1.74 -8.08 -25.21
CA PRO A 158 0.79 -8.92 -25.93
C PRO A 158 1.44 -9.67 -27.11
N GLU A 159 2.56 -9.19 -27.65
CA GLU A 159 3.20 -9.73 -28.86
C GLU A 159 4.10 -10.96 -28.59
N LEU A 160 4.47 -11.26 -27.33
CA LEU A 160 5.37 -12.38 -27.00
C LEU A 160 4.65 -13.69 -26.58
N SER A 161 3.31 -13.71 -26.58
CA SER A 161 2.53 -14.92 -26.25
C SER A 161 2.10 -15.75 -27.48
N ALA A 162 2.43 -15.30 -28.69
CA ALA A 162 1.96 -15.88 -29.94
C ALA A 162 3.02 -16.62 -30.77
N SER A 163 4.20 -16.96 -30.21
CA SER A 163 5.23 -17.75 -30.93
C SER A 163 5.11 -19.25 -30.72
#